data_AF-A0A957M9R9-F1
#
_entry.id   AF-A0A957M9R9-F1
#
_cell.length_a   1.000
_cell.length_b   1.000
_cell.length_c   1.000
_cell.angle_alpha   90.00
_cell.angle_beta   90.00
_cell.angle_gamma   90.00
#
_symmetry.space_group_name_H-M   'P 1'
#
loop_
_entity.id
_entity.type
_entity.pdbx_description
1 polymer ?
#
loop_
_entity_poly.entity_id
_entity_poly.type
_entity_poly.pdbx_seq_one_letter_code
_entity_poly.pdbx_strand_id
1 'polypeptide(L)'
;ADPNAAVVVLGDLNDYLGSAPLAALATQPAPDLVHLYDRLRPLDRYTYIFNGASQVLDHMLATPALAASVAEVMPVRVNAELPALAAPAVDDVRHASDHDPVLVRVMPGGAGWIAGNVGYGALTVELIDTADNVIDIASSDMRGDVRLWNVAPGDYRIRVSAPPYVFLPVAEVAIPVVSGENRFVTTALHEASRFGLAAVQWTAAPDMP
;
A
#
# COMPACT_ATOMS: atom_id res chain seq x y z
N ALA A 1 28.56 -16.01 8.28
CA ALA A 1 27.38 -15.24 8.70
C ALA A 1 26.13 -15.98 8.23
N ASP A 2 25.01 -15.85 8.92
CA ASP A 2 23.74 -16.43 8.49
C ASP A 2 23.10 -15.54 7.40
N PRO A 3 22.92 -16.03 6.16
CA PRO A 3 22.32 -15.25 5.08
C PRO A 3 20.83 -14.94 5.30
N ASN A 4 20.16 -15.63 6.23
CA ASN A 4 18.75 -15.42 6.56
C ASN A 4 18.54 -14.53 7.79
N ALA A 5 19.62 -13.97 8.35
CA ALA A 5 19.52 -13.06 9.49
C ALA A 5 18.69 -11.83 9.12
N ALA A 6 17.65 -11.55 9.89
CA ALA A 6 16.85 -10.34 9.78
C ALA A 6 17.63 -9.16 10.38
N VAL A 7 18.29 -8.38 9.53
CA VAL A 7 19.08 -7.19 9.90
C VAL A 7 18.50 -5.94 9.25
N VAL A 8 18.56 -4.83 9.97
CA VAL A 8 18.24 -3.47 9.51
C VAL A 8 19.37 -2.51 9.88
N VAL A 9 19.68 -1.60 8.95
CA VAL A 9 20.44 -0.37 9.20
C VAL A 9 19.44 0.77 9.15
N LEU A 10 19.29 1.52 10.24
CA LEU A 10 18.35 2.63 10.36
C LEU A 10 18.98 3.85 11.01
N GLY A 11 18.56 5.04 10.58
CA GLY A 11 18.89 6.31 11.20
C GLY A 11 19.31 7.38 10.20
N ASP A 12 19.70 8.54 10.73
CA ASP A 12 20.29 9.63 9.97
C ASP A 12 21.70 9.24 9.49
N LEU A 13 21.84 8.99 8.19
CA LEU A 13 23.14 8.70 7.58
C LEU A 13 23.79 9.96 6.98
N ASN A 14 23.12 11.13 7.06
CA ASN A 14 23.59 12.41 6.53
C ASN A 14 24.02 12.37 5.06
N ASP A 15 23.34 11.56 4.25
CA ASP A 15 23.65 11.36 2.85
C ASP A 15 22.37 11.39 2.02
N TYR A 16 22.45 11.78 0.75
CA TYR A 16 21.25 11.85 -0.09
C TYR A 16 20.87 10.48 -0.64
N LEU A 17 19.58 10.29 -0.95
CA LEU A 17 19.13 9.14 -1.72
C LEU A 17 19.92 9.03 -3.03
N GLY A 18 20.58 7.89 -3.25
CA GLY A 18 21.41 7.63 -4.42
C GLY A 18 22.86 8.10 -4.32
N SER A 19 23.33 8.57 -3.15
CA SER A 19 24.74 8.90 -2.95
C SER A 19 25.63 7.66 -3.01
N ALA A 20 26.92 7.85 -3.31
CA ALA A 20 27.88 6.76 -3.39
C ALA A 20 28.07 5.99 -2.05
N PRO A 21 28.12 6.66 -0.87
CA PRO A 21 28.15 5.96 0.41
C PRO A 21 26.91 5.09 0.65
N LEU A 22 25.72 5.61 0.34
CA LEU A 22 24.47 4.86 0.49
C LEU A 22 24.42 3.66 -0.46
N ALA A 23 24.87 3.83 -1.71
CA ALA A 23 24.96 2.75 -2.68
C ALA A 23 25.94 1.65 -2.25
N ALA A 24 27.09 2.04 -1.69
CA ALA A 24 28.07 1.09 -1.14
C ALA A 24 27.49 0.34 0.07
N LEU A 25 26.83 1.04 1.00
CA LEU A 25 26.16 0.43 2.15
C LEU A 25 25.08 -0.58 1.72
N ALA A 26 24.36 -0.31 0.64
CA ALA A 26 23.32 -1.20 0.11
C ALA A 26 23.89 -2.44 -0.59
N THR A 27 25.00 -2.32 -1.33
CA THR A 27 25.44 -3.36 -2.30
C THR A 27 26.73 -4.08 -1.94
N GLN A 28 27.50 -3.62 -0.94
CA GLN A 28 28.68 -4.34 -0.46
C GLN A 28 28.39 -5.52 0.48
N PRO A 29 27.32 -5.50 1.31
CA PRO A 29 26.91 -6.68 2.06
C PRO A 29 26.46 -7.84 1.15
N ALA A 30 26.50 -9.06 1.66
CA ALA A 30 25.98 -10.24 0.97
C ALA A 30 24.96 -10.95 1.86
N PRO A 31 23.66 -10.97 1.50
CA PRO A 31 23.05 -10.35 0.32
C PRO A 31 22.98 -8.81 0.40
N ASP A 32 22.75 -8.17 -0.76
CA ASP A 32 22.43 -6.74 -0.85
C ASP A 32 21.25 -6.38 0.07
N LEU A 33 21.30 -5.16 0.61
CA LEU A 33 20.21 -4.60 1.42
C LEU A 33 19.18 -3.92 0.53
N VAL A 34 17.91 -4.05 0.91
CA VAL A 34 16.76 -3.40 0.29
C VAL A 34 16.48 -2.08 1.00
N HIS A 35 16.42 -0.98 0.25
CA HIS A 35 16.04 0.32 0.81
C HIS A 35 14.52 0.39 1.01
N LEU A 36 14.06 0.55 2.26
CA LEU A 36 12.62 0.45 2.57
C LEU A 36 11.78 1.58 1.96
N TYR A 37 12.37 2.73 1.66
CA TYR A 37 11.71 3.80 0.90
C TYR A 37 11.36 3.46 -0.55
N ASP A 38 11.85 2.35 -1.10
CA ASP A 38 11.38 1.90 -2.41
C ASP A 38 9.89 1.52 -2.40
N ARG A 39 9.31 1.33 -1.21
CA ARG A 39 7.87 1.14 -1.00
C ARG A 39 7.05 2.43 -0.98
N LEU A 40 7.71 3.57 -0.96
CA LEU A 40 7.08 4.88 -0.92
C LEU A 40 7.11 5.53 -2.30
N ARG A 41 6.13 6.38 -2.59
CA ARG A 41 6.21 7.28 -3.75
C ARG A 41 7.38 8.24 -3.55
N PRO A 42 8.10 8.66 -4.61
CA PRO A 42 9.28 9.51 -4.47
C PRO A 42 9.06 10.77 -3.61
N LEU A 43 7.90 11.41 -3.74
CA LEU A 43 7.56 12.62 -2.99
C LEU A 43 7.26 12.36 -1.51
N ASP A 44 7.06 11.12 -1.09
CA ASP A 44 6.80 10.79 0.32
C ASP A 44 8.09 10.41 1.08
N ARG A 45 9.27 10.39 0.44
CA ARG A 45 10.49 9.78 1.00
C ARG A 45 11.32 10.67 1.92
N TYR A 46 11.01 11.97 2.02
CA TYR A 46 11.81 12.89 2.84
C TYR A 46 11.46 12.80 4.31
N THR A 47 12.39 13.25 5.14
CA THR A 47 12.19 13.46 6.59
C THR A 47 12.61 14.86 7.03
N TYR A 48 13.29 15.63 6.18
CA TYR A 48 13.87 16.92 6.53
C TYR A 48 13.58 17.95 5.44
N ILE A 49 13.41 19.22 5.83
CA ILE A 49 13.27 20.35 4.90
C ILE A 49 14.28 21.43 5.27
N PHE A 50 15.19 21.73 4.34
CA PHE A 50 16.17 22.81 4.50
C PHE A 50 16.02 23.84 3.39
N ASN A 51 15.82 25.11 3.76
CA ASN A 51 15.63 26.21 2.80
C ASN A 51 14.59 25.92 1.71
N GLY A 52 13.51 25.21 2.08
CA GLY A 52 12.44 24.82 1.16
C GLY A 52 12.72 23.59 0.29
N ALA A 53 13.88 22.94 0.44
CA ALA A 53 14.20 21.68 -0.23
C ALA A 53 13.95 20.49 0.69
N SER A 54 13.10 19.55 0.25
CA SER A 54 12.88 18.27 0.91
C SER A 54 14.08 17.35 0.73
N GLN A 55 14.54 16.73 1.82
CA GLN A 55 15.73 15.90 1.87
C GLN A 55 15.45 14.55 2.53
N VAL A 56 16.08 13.52 1.98
CA VAL A 56 16.10 12.16 2.51
C VAL A 56 17.43 11.99 3.21
N LEU A 57 17.45 12.08 4.54
CA LEU A 57 18.67 11.92 5.35
C LEU A 57 18.57 10.75 6.32
N ASP A 58 17.35 10.46 6.80
CA ASP A 58 17.04 9.25 7.55
C ASP A 58 16.78 8.10 6.60
N HIS A 59 17.64 7.09 6.65
CA HIS A 59 17.57 5.91 5.80
C HIS A 59 17.20 4.68 6.58
N MET A 60 16.62 3.72 5.86
CA MET A 60 16.32 2.39 6.38
C MET A 60 16.61 1.38 5.29
N LEU A 61 17.64 0.58 5.50
CA LEU A 61 18.04 -0.52 4.63
C LEU A 61 17.89 -1.83 5.40
N ALA A 62 17.26 -2.82 4.79
CA ALA A 62 16.99 -4.09 5.43
C ALA A 62 17.48 -5.25 4.58
N THR A 63 17.97 -6.30 5.22
CA THR A 63 18.17 -7.59 4.55
C THR A 63 16.89 -8.07 3.86
N PRO A 64 16.98 -8.84 2.75
CA PRO A 64 15.80 -9.36 2.06
C PRO A 64 14.85 -10.13 2.99
N ALA A 65 15.39 -10.89 3.94
CA ALA A 65 14.62 -11.63 4.94
C ALA A 65 13.73 -10.73 5.80
N LEU A 66 14.26 -9.60 6.28
CA LEU A 66 13.48 -8.62 7.03
C LEU A 66 12.55 -7.81 6.12
N ALA A 67 13.04 -7.39 4.95
CA ALA A 67 12.26 -6.62 4.00
C ALA A 67 10.97 -7.35 3.60
N ALA A 68 11.03 -8.67 3.38
CA ALA A 68 9.85 -9.49 3.08
C ALA A 68 8.75 -9.44 4.17
N SER A 69 9.12 -9.15 5.42
CA SER A 69 8.20 -9.05 6.57
C SER A 69 7.76 -7.62 6.87
N VAL A 70 8.26 -6.61 6.16
CA VAL A 70 7.81 -5.23 6.32
C VAL A 70 6.39 -5.11 5.75
N ALA A 71 5.47 -4.57 6.53
CA ALA A 71 4.07 -4.34 6.16
C ALA A 71 3.78 -2.86 5.85
N GLU A 72 4.53 -1.95 6.46
CA GLU A 72 4.33 -0.52 6.30
C GLU A 72 5.63 0.23 6.52
N VAL A 73 5.79 1.31 5.76
CA VAL A 73 6.84 2.30 5.92
C VAL A 73 6.15 3.65 5.83
N MET A 74 6.37 4.55 6.79
CA MET A 74 5.73 5.87 6.78
C MET A 74 6.57 6.89 7.53
N PRO A 75 7.11 7.91 6.86
CA PRO A 75 7.53 9.14 7.50
C PRO A 75 6.33 9.82 8.16
N VAL A 76 6.42 10.05 9.46
CA VAL A 76 5.33 10.61 10.27
C VAL A 76 5.46 12.13 10.25
N ARG A 77 4.57 12.79 9.51
CA ARG A 77 4.57 14.25 9.28
C ARG A 77 4.17 15.04 10.53
N VAL A 78 5.10 15.15 11.48
CA VAL A 78 4.89 15.89 12.74
C VAL A 78 5.96 16.93 12.99
N ASN A 79 6.98 17.03 12.15
CA ASN A 79 8.13 17.90 12.37
C ASN A 79 8.41 18.80 11.17
N ALA A 80 9.00 18.26 10.10
CA ALA A 80 9.66 19.03 9.04
C ALA A 80 8.71 19.97 8.27
N GLU A 81 7.44 19.58 8.12
CA GLU A 81 6.42 20.38 7.42
C GLU A 81 5.68 21.37 8.33
N LEU A 82 5.81 21.20 9.64
CA LEU A 82 5.10 22.05 10.58
C LEU A 82 5.92 23.32 10.85
N PRO A 83 5.25 24.48 11.02
CA PRO A 83 5.95 25.70 11.38
C PRO A 83 6.60 25.55 12.75
N ALA A 84 7.80 26.13 12.89
CA ALA A 84 8.47 26.22 14.19
C ALA A 84 7.55 26.90 15.21
N LEU A 85 7.45 26.31 16.40
CA LEU A 85 6.72 26.92 17.50
C LEU A 85 7.47 28.16 18.02
N ALA A 86 6.75 29.18 18.47
CA ALA A 86 7.36 30.38 19.05
C ALA A 86 8.19 30.08 20.31
N ALA A 87 7.84 29.00 21.02
CA ALA A 87 8.61 28.40 22.09
C ALA A 87 8.36 26.88 22.11
N PRO A 88 9.39 26.05 22.39
CA PRO A 88 9.19 24.60 22.54
C PRO A 88 8.28 24.31 23.74
N ALA A 89 7.27 23.46 23.52
CA ALA A 89 6.40 22.96 24.57
C ALA A 89 6.81 21.53 24.93
N VAL A 90 6.94 21.24 26.22
CA VAL A 90 7.47 19.95 26.73
C VAL A 90 6.50 18.79 26.46
N ASP A 91 5.24 19.10 26.19
CA ASP A 91 4.13 18.18 25.93
C ASP A 91 3.59 18.28 24.50
N ASP A 92 4.27 19.01 23.60
CA ASP A 92 3.93 19.06 22.17
C ASP A 92 4.96 18.28 21.37
N VAL A 93 4.49 17.25 20.68
CA VAL A 93 5.33 16.42 19.80
C VAL A 93 5.58 17.07 18.44
N ARG A 94 4.87 18.17 18.13
CA ARG A 94 4.99 18.87 16.85
C ARG A 94 6.23 19.72 16.82
N HIS A 95 7.03 19.57 15.76
CA HIS A 95 8.28 20.29 15.57
C HIS A 95 9.24 20.13 16.78
N ALA A 96 9.17 18.98 17.46
CA ALA A 96 10.07 18.62 18.55
C ALA A 96 11.47 18.20 18.03
N SER A 97 11.55 17.85 16.75
CA SER A 97 12.77 17.68 15.96
C SER A 97 12.60 18.45 14.65
N ASP A 98 13.71 18.75 13.99
CA ASP A 98 13.76 19.22 12.61
C ASP A 98 13.56 18.09 11.58
N HIS A 99 13.64 16.83 12.01
CA HIS A 99 13.37 15.64 11.20
C HIS A 99 12.03 14.99 11.57
N ASP A 100 11.27 14.51 10.58
CA ASP A 100 10.13 13.62 10.79
C ASP A 100 10.62 12.22 11.22
N PRO A 101 10.05 11.63 12.29
CA PRO A 101 10.34 10.25 12.63
C PRO A 101 9.78 9.31 11.57
N VAL A 102 10.39 8.14 11.43
CA VAL A 102 9.98 7.15 10.44
C VAL A 102 9.44 5.90 11.14
N LEU A 103 8.22 5.51 10.77
CA LEU A 103 7.56 4.30 11.25
C LEU A 103 7.82 3.15 10.27
N VAL A 104 8.21 1.99 10.81
CA VAL A 104 8.22 0.71 10.10
C VAL A 104 7.41 -0.29 10.88
N ARG A 105 6.42 -0.89 10.23
CA ARG A 105 5.65 -2.01 10.79
C ARG A 105 6.16 -3.31 10.20
N VAL A 106 6.56 -4.24 11.07
CA VAL A 106 7.00 -5.59 10.69
C VAL A 106 5.93 -6.58 11.13
N MET A 107 5.48 -7.43 10.21
CA MET A 107 4.54 -8.52 10.47
C MET A 107 5.32 -9.84 10.45
N PRO A 108 5.50 -10.51 11.60
CA PRO A 108 6.19 -11.80 11.65
C PRO A 108 5.55 -12.82 10.69
N GLY A 109 6.38 -13.52 9.91
CA GLY A 109 5.91 -14.46 8.88
C GLY A 109 5.43 -13.79 7.58
N GLY A 110 5.49 -12.46 7.48
CA GLY A 110 5.16 -11.70 6.28
C GLY A 110 3.66 -11.66 5.95
N ALA A 111 2.78 -11.85 6.93
CA ALA A 111 1.34 -11.86 6.69
C ALA A 111 0.86 -10.58 5.99
N GLY A 112 0.15 -10.76 4.87
CA GLY A 112 -0.57 -9.72 4.15
C GLY A 112 -2.05 -9.70 4.51
N TRP A 113 -2.72 -8.62 4.11
CA TRP A 113 -4.17 -8.56 4.00
C TRP A 113 -4.55 -7.89 2.69
N ILE A 114 -5.72 -8.25 2.17
CA ILE A 114 -6.27 -7.68 0.96
C ILE A 114 -7.45 -6.80 1.35
N ALA A 115 -7.46 -5.57 0.85
CA ALA A 115 -8.58 -4.64 0.95
C ALA A 115 -9.08 -4.31 -0.46
N GLY A 116 -10.39 -4.19 -0.61
CA GLY A 116 -10.97 -3.75 -1.87
C GLY A 116 -12.34 -3.13 -1.66
N ASN A 117 -12.84 -2.50 -2.72
CA ASN A 117 -14.23 -2.08 -2.82
C ASN A 117 -14.80 -2.63 -4.12
N VAL A 118 -15.96 -3.28 -4.02
CA VAL A 118 -16.66 -3.92 -5.15
C VAL A 118 -17.93 -3.16 -5.55
N GLY A 119 -18.14 -1.95 -5.02
CA GLY A 119 -19.24 -1.03 -5.37
C GLY A 119 -20.61 -1.34 -4.77
N TYR A 120 -20.91 -2.61 -4.45
CA TYR A 120 -22.18 -3.02 -3.82
C TYR A 120 -21.95 -3.94 -2.63
N GLY A 121 -22.89 -3.92 -1.69
CA GLY A 121 -22.88 -4.82 -0.56
C GLY A 121 -23.42 -6.21 -0.82
N ALA A 122 -23.06 -7.13 0.09
CA ALA A 122 -23.43 -8.53 0.07
C ALA A 122 -22.97 -9.28 -1.21
N LEU A 123 -21.92 -8.80 -1.87
CA LEU A 123 -21.27 -9.56 -2.94
C LEU A 123 -20.26 -10.53 -2.31
N THR A 124 -20.16 -11.73 -2.88
CA THR A 124 -19.18 -12.73 -2.42
C THR A 124 -17.86 -12.51 -3.13
N VAL A 125 -16.77 -12.53 -2.36
CA VAL A 125 -15.40 -12.33 -2.83
C VAL A 125 -14.58 -13.54 -2.40
N GLU A 126 -14.09 -14.30 -3.37
CA GLU A 126 -13.24 -15.46 -3.17
C GLU A 126 -11.79 -15.11 -3.47
N LEU A 127 -10.87 -15.57 -2.63
CA LEU A 127 -9.44 -15.55 -2.89
C LEU A 127 -9.01 -16.93 -3.39
N ILE A 128 -8.41 -16.96 -4.58
CA ILE A 128 -8.07 -18.18 -5.31
C ILE A 128 -6.55 -18.25 -5.51
N ASP A 129 -5.94 -19.36 -5.13
CA ASP A 129 -4.51 -19.60 -5.33
C ASP A 129 -4.16 -20.00 -6.77
N THR A 130 -2.87 -20.17 -7.06
CA THR A 130 -2.38 -20.58 -8.38
C THR A 130 -2.74 -22.03 -8.76
N ALA A 131 -3.23 -22.82 -7.82
CA ALA A 131 -3.70 -24.19 -8.02
C ALA A 131 -5.23 -24.29 -8.15
N ASP A 132 -5.91 -23.14 -8.36
CA ASP A 132 -7.37 -23.00 -8.49
C ASP A 132 -8.16 -23.38 -7.22
N ASN A 133 -7.53 -23.40 -6.04
CA ASN A 133 -8.23 -23.61 -4.78
C ASN A 133 -8.74 -22.28 -4.23
N VAL A 134 -9.97 -22.27 -3.71
CA VAL A 134 -10.47 -21.15 -2.89
C VAL A 134 -9.86 -21.26 -1.50
N ILE A 135 -9.02 -20.30 -1.12
CA ILE A 135 -8.29 -20.28 0.14
C ILE A 135 -8.91 -19.37 1.20
N ASP A 136 -9.71 -18.39 0.79
CA ASP A 136 -10.46 -17.52 1.69
C ASP A 136 -11.71 -16.96 0.98
N ILE A 137 -12.73 -16.62 1.75
CA ILE A 137 -14.00 -16.07 1.26
C ILE A 137 -14.45 -14.95 2.19
N ALA A 138 -14.82 -13.82 1.61
CA ALA A 138 -15.42 -12.69 2.31
C ALA A 138 -16.70 -12.23 1.61
N SER A 139 -17.53 -11.47 2.33
CA SER A 139 -18.65 -10.73 1.75
C SER A 139 -18.41 -9.24 1.90
N SER A 140 -18.74 -8.47 0.86
CA SER A 140 -18.67 -7.02 0.93
C SER A 140 -19.72 -6.44 1.89
N ASP A 141 -19.36 -5.39 2.62
CA ASP A 141 -20.29 -4.66 3.47
C ASP A 141 -21.27 -3.79 2.64
N MET A 142 -22.21 -3.10 3.29
CA MET A 142 -23.21 -2.28 2.57
C MET A 142 -22.62 -1.13 1.74
N ARG A 143 -21.34 -0.78 1.93
CA ARG A 143 -20.60 0.22 1.14
C ARG A 143 -19.75 -0.42 0.04
N GLY A 144 -19.77 -1.74 -0.07
CA GLY A 144 -18.97 -2.51 -1.01
C GLY A 144 -17.55 -2.80 -0.52
N ASP A 145 -17.20 -2.43 0.71
CA ASP A 145 -15.86 -2.67 1.25
C ASP A 145 -15.70 -4.15 1.62
N VAL A 146 -14.54 -4.71 1.31
CA VAL A 146 -14.20 -6.11 1.62
C VAL A 146 -12.76 -6.22 2.14
N ARG A 147 -12.55 -7.16 3.06
CA ARG A 147 -11.24 -7.47 3.63
C ARG A 147 -11.02 -8.98 3.75
N LEU A 148 -9.84 -9.43 3.34
CA LEU A 148 -9.32 -10.79 3.54
C LEU A 148 -8.04 -10.66 4.37
N TRP A 149 -7.94 -11.40 5.47
CA TRP A 149 -6.87 -11.22 6.47
C TRP A 149 -5.92 -12.41 6.49
N ASN A 150 -4.70 -12.20 7.00
CA ASN A 150 -3.71 -13.25 7.21
C ASN A 150 -3.37 -14.05 5.94
N VAL A 151 -3.32 -13.36 4.80
CA VAL A 151 -2.98 -13.97 3.52
C VAL A 151 -1.46 -14.09 3.43
N ALA A 152 -0.96 -15.29 3.18
CA ALA A 152 0.48 -15.50 2.97
C ALA A 152 0.94 -14.79 1.68
N PRO A 153 2.16 -14.21 1.64
CA PRO A 153 2.69 -13.64 0.41
C PRO A 153 2.70 -14.65 -0.74
N GLY A 154 2.35 -14.20 -1.94
CA GLY A 154 2.22 -15.04 -3.12
C GLY A 154 1.30 -14.43 -4.18
N ASP A 155 1.13 -15.15 -5.29
CA ASP A 155 0.25 -14.73 -6.38
C ASP A 155 -1.14 -15.35 -6.23
N TYR A 156 -2.17 -14.51 -6.38
CA TYR A 156 -3.56 -14.93 -6.22
C TYR A 156 -4.46 -14.30 -7.28
N ARG A 157 -5.70 -14.77 -7.35
CA ARG A 157 -6.81 -14.09 -8.02
C ARG A 157 -7.96 -13.86 -7.05
N ILE A 158 -8.56 -12.68 -7.13
CA ILE A 158 -9.85 -12.38 -6.53
C ILE A 158 -10.93 -12.72 -7.54
N ARG A 159 -11.94 -13.49 -7.13
CA ARG A 159 -13.19 -13.66 -7.89
C ARG A 159 -14.33 -13.01 -7.14
N VAL A 160 -15.07 -12.14 -7.81
CA VAL A 160 -16.30 -11.54 -7.27
C VAL A 160 -17.50 -12.21 -7.92
N SER A 161 -18.43 -12.67 -7.09
CA SER A 161 -19.71 -13.23 -7.51
C SER A 161 -20.84 -12.27 -7.13
N ALA A 162 -21.74 -12.03 -8.09
CA ALA A 162 -22.83 -11.09 -7.93
C ALA A 162 -24.17 -11.71 -8.35
N PRO A 163 -25.30 -11.26 -7.75
CA PRO A 163 -26.62 -11.69 -8.16
C PRO A 163 -26.95 -11.17 -9.58
N PRO A 164 -27.96 -11.74 -10.27
CA PRO A 164 -28.24 -11.43 -11.67
C PRO A 164 -28.48 -9.95 -11.99
N TYR A 165 -28.96 -9.17 -11.03
CA TYR A 165 -29.25 -7.74 -11.18
C TYR A 165 -28.03 -6.82 -11.01
N VAL A 166 -26.85 -7.38 -10.71
CA VAL A 166 -25.57 -6.66 -10.61
C VAL A 166 -24.62 -7.20 -11.68
N PHE A 167 -24.21 -6.33 -12.58
CA PHE A 167 -23.24 -6.63 -13.63
C PHE A 167 -21.81 -6.37 -13.14
N LEU A 168 -20.92 -7.33 -13.37
CA LEU A 168 -19.48 -7.24 -13.08
C LEU A 168 -18.69 -7.17 -14.41
N PRO A 169 -18.31 -5.98 -14.87
CA PRO A 169 -17.38 -5.80 -15.99
C PRO A 169 -16.08 -6.61 -15.84
N VAL A 170 -15.56 -6.70 -14.61
CA VAL A 170 -14.38 -7.48 -14.25
C VAL A 170 -14.72 -8.33 -13.03
N ALA A 171 -14.96 -9.62 -13.26
CA ALA A 171 -15.29 -10.58 -12.20
C ALA A 171 -14.06 -11.23 -11.57
N GLU A 172 -12.90 -11.21 -12.25
CA GLU A 172 -11.64 -11.74 -11.72
C GLU A 172 -10.50 -10.72 -11.81
N VAL A 173 -9.71 -10.59 -10.75
CA VAL A 173 -8.56 -9.66 -10.67
C VAL A 173 -7.36 -10.42 -10.11
N ALA A 174 -6.25 -10.43 -10.85
CA ALA A 174 -4.98 -10.94 -10.32
C ALA A 174 -4.42 -9.99 -9.25
N ILE A 175 -3.94 -10.54 -8.14
CA ILE A 175 -3.36 -9.77 -7.04
C ILE A 175 -2.11 -10.48 -6.49
N PRO A 176 -0.90 -9.92 -6.71
CA PRO A 176 0.27 -10.32 -5.95
C PRO A 176 0.11 -9.79 -4.52
N VAL A 177 0.26 -10.66 -3.53
CA VAL A 177 0.18 -10.34 -2.12
C VAL A 177 1.59 -10.27 -1.55
N VAL A 178 1.90 -9.16 -0.92
CA VAL A 178 3.08 -8.97 -0.08
C VAL A 178 2.66 -8.74 1.38
N SER A 179 3.62 -8.78 2.30
CA SER A 179 3.38 -8.39 3.70
C SER A 179 2.78 -6.98 3.77
N GLY A 180 1.73 -6.81 4.59
CA GLY A 180 1.00 -5.56 4.71
C GLY A 180 -0.28 -5.49 3.87
N GLU A 181 -0.68 -4.27 3.52
CA GLU A 181 -1.91 -4.01 2.78
C GLU A 181 -1.71 -4.19 1.28
N ASN A 182 -2.59 -4.96 0.66
CA ASN A 182 -2.67 -5.14 -0.78
C ASN A 182 -4.07 -4.70 -1.24
N ARG A 183 -4.14 -3.94 -2.33
CA ARG A 183 -5.42 -3.39 -2.80
C ARG A 183 -5.81 -3.95 -4.15
N PHE A 184 -7.10 -4.22 -4.30
CA PHE A 184 -7.73 -4.37 -5.60
C PHE A 184 -8.93 -3.43 -5.72
N VAL A 185 -9.26 -3.08 -6.95
CA VAL A 185 -10.47 -2.32 -7.27
C VAL A 185 -11.17 -3.07 -8.37
N THR A 186 -12.47 -3.28 -8.20
CA THR A 186 -13.36 -3.68 -9.28
C THR A 186 -14.57 -2.77 -9.28
N THR A 187 -15.13 -2.55 -10.46
CA THR A 187 -16.36 -1.78 -10.61
C THR A 187 -17.48 -2.76 -10.84
N ALA A 188 -18.57 -2.59 -10.12
CA ALA A 188 -19.83 -3.27 -10.38
C ALA A 188 -20.87 -2.22 -10.83
N LEU A 189 -21.87 -2.64 -11.60
CA LEU A 189 -22.94 -1.77 -12.10
C LEU A 189 -24.30 -2.44 -11.89
N HIS A 190 -25.25 -1.73 -11.28
CA HIS A 190 -26.62 -2.20 -11.19
C HIS A 190 -27.33 -2.13 -12.55
N GLU A 191 -28.12 -3.14 -12.91
CA GLU A 191 -28.82 -3.18 -14.21
C GLU A 191 -29.69 -1.95 -14.45
N ALA A 192 -30.42 -1.47 -13.44
CA ALA A 192 -31.23 -0.25 -13.53
C ALA A 192 -30.43 1.00 -13.98
N SER A 193 -29.16 1.12 -13.59
CA SER A 193 -28.30 2.23 -14.00
C SER A 193 -27.88 2.13 -15.48
N ARG A 194 -27.78 0.92 -16.03
CA ARG A 194 -27.53 0.70 -17.47
C ARG A 194 -28.73 1.10 -18.31
N PHE A 195 -29.95 0.78 -17.86
CA PHE A 195 -31.17 1.23 -18.52
C PHE A 195 -31.33 2.76 -18.45
N GLY A 196 -30.97 3.39 -17.33
CA GLY A 196 -30.95 4.85 -17.21
C GLY A 196 -30.04 5.51 -18.25
N LEU A 197 -28.83 4.98 -18.47
CA LEU A 197 -27.91 5.50 -19.49
C LEU A 197 -28.47 5.32 -20.92
N ALA A 198 -29.04 4.16 -21.22
CA ALA A 198 -29.67 3.89 -22.51
C ALA A 198 -30.92 4.77 -22.75
N ALA A 199 -31.74 4.99 -21.71
CA ALA A 199 -32.88 5.89 -21.76
C ALA A 199 -32.45 7.36 -21.97
N VAL A 200 -31.39 7.80 -21.29
CA VAL A 200 -30.80 9.13 -21.49
C VAL A 200 -30.25 9.29 -22.91
N GLN A 201 -29.55 8.29 -23.45
CA GLN A 201 -29.09 8.28 -24.84
C GLN A 201 -30.25 8.30 -25.85
N TRP A 202 -31.34 7.57 -25.58
CA TRP A 202 -32.55 7.60 -26.41
C TRP A 202 -33.24 8.97 -26.39
N THR A 203 -33.33 9.63 -25.22
CA THR A 203 -33.88 11.00 -25.13
C THR A 203 -32.97 12.07 -25.75
N ALA A 204 -31.67 11.81 -25.85
CA ALA A 204 -30.70 12.74 -26.43
C ALA A 204 -30.57 12.62 -27.97
N ALA A 205 -31.10 11.54 -28.56
CA ALA A 205 -31.19 11.34 -30.01
C ALA A 205 -32.45 10.53 -30.36
N PRO A 206 -33.66 11.12 -30.28
CA PRO A 206 -34.91 10.41 -30.55
C PRO A 206 -35.07 10.01 -32.03
N ASP A 207 -34.31 10.64 -32.93
CA ASP A 207 -34.39 10.45 -34.38
C ASP A 207 -33.05 9.94 -34.95
N MET A 208 -32.88 8.62 -35.02
CA MET A 208 -32.02 7.99 -36.03
C MET A 208 -32.84 6.90 -36.73
N PRO A 209 -32.93 6.91 -38.09
CA PRO A 209 -33.71 5.96 -38.88
C PRO A 209 -33.14 4.54 -38.87
#